data_AF-A0A7K6M0U2-F1
#
_entry.id   AF-A0A7K6M0U2-F1
#
_cell.length_a   1.000
_cell.length_b   1.000
_cell.length_c   1.000
_cell.angle_alpha   90.00
_cell.angle_beta   90.00
_cell.angle_gamma   90.00
#
_symmetry.space_group_name_H-M   'P 1'
#
loop_
_entity.id
_entity.type
_entity.pdbx_description
1 polymer ?
#
loop_
_entity_poly.entity_id
_entity_poly.type
_entity_poly.pdbx_seq_one_letter_code
_entity_poly.pdbx_strand_id
1 'polypeptide(L)'
;QDGDLKFPLESVKKLKELMDGNRHINPRMMVPMASYSPCQEKHLPEEFWPVCKREDAPMIFRRLSLAAEDDLCEICANAACAGCF
;
A
#
# COMPACT_ATOMS: atom_id res chain seq x y z
N GLN A 1 0.93 9.05 3.40
CA GLN A 1 0.05 9.52 4.48
C GLN A 1 -1.37 9.15 4.11
N ASP A 2 -2.04 8.45 5.01
CA ASP A 2 -3.46 8.11 4.93
C ASP A 2 -4.08 8.51 6.28
N GLY A 3 -4.76 9.68 6.30
CA GLY A 3 -5.17 10.33 7.55
C GLY A 3 -3.98 10.64 8.47
N ASP A 4 -4.01 10.14 9.70
CA ASP A 4 -2.94 10.33 10.69
C ASP A 4 -1.73 9.40 10.48
N LEU A 5 -1.86 8.40 9.60
CA LEU A 5 -0.82 7.41 9.37
C LEU A 5 0.19 7.92 8.35
N LYS A 6 1.44 8.10 8.78
CA LYS A 6 2.56 8.50 7.91
C LYS A 6 3.41 7.29 7.58
N PHE A 7 3.71 7.12 6.30
CA PHE A 7 4.53 6.03 5.79
C PHE A 7 5.65 6.62 4.94
N PRO A 8 6.87 6.09 5.02
CA PRO A 8 7.94 6.50 4.11
C PRO A 8 7.63 6.02 2.69
N LEU A 9 8.02 6.83 1.70
CA LEU A 9 7.75 6.54 0.28
C LEU A 9 8.29 5.17 -0.13
N GLU A 10 9.51 4.83 0.29
CA GLU A 10 10.15 3.54 0.01
C GLU A 10 9.33 2.34 0.49
N SER A 11 8.73 2.41 1.68
CA SER A 11 7.89 1.32 2.19
C SER A 11 6.57 1.23 1.42
N VAL A 12 6.03 2.37 0.96
CA VAL A 12 4.84 2.43 0.10
C VAL A 12 5.12 1.88 -1.30
N LYS A 13 6.31 2.09 -1.87
CA LYS A 13 6.77 1.45 -3.12
C LYS A 13 6.87 -0.08 -2.97
N LYS A 14 7.52 -0.57 -1.91
CA LYS A 14 7.59 -2.01 -1.60
C LYS A 14 6.22 -2.64 -1.41
N LEU A 15 5.30 -1.93 -0.75
CA LEU A 15 3.91 -2.36 -0.62
C LEU A 15 3.24 -2.55 -1.99
N LYS A 16 3.44 -1.61 -2.92
CA LYS A 16 2.94 -1.72 -4.30
C LYS A 16 3.49 -2.96 -4.98
N GLU A 17 4.80 -3.20 -4.91
CA GLU A 17 5.44 -4.39 -5.47
C GLU A 17 4.87 -5.69 -4.90
N LEU A 18 4.63 -5.76 -3.59
CA LEU A 18 3.99 -6.93 -2.96
C LEU A 18 2.57 -7.15 -3.46
N MET A 19 1.78 -6.07 -3.55
CA MET A 19 0.40 -6.14 -4.03
C MET A 19 0.31 -6.49 -5.53
N ASP A 20 1.25 -6.00 -6.35
CA ASP A 20 1.34 -6.32 -7.78
C ASP A 20 1.92 -7.71 -8.03
N GLY A 21 2.93 -8.14 -7.27
CA GLY A 21 3.50 -9.48 -7.34
C GLY A 21 2.48 -10.58 -7.06
N ASN A 22 1.57 -10.35 -6.10
CA ASN A 22 0.50 -11.30 -5.81
C ASN A 22 -0.57 -11.37 -6.93
N ARG A 23 -0.71 -10.34 -7.79
CA ARG A 23 -1.58 -10.39 -8.98
C ARG A 23 -1.09 -11.43 -10.00
N HIS A 24 0.23 -11.63 -10.10
CA HIS A 24 0.82 -12.54 -11.09
C HIS A 24 0.79 -14.01 -10.66
N ILE A 25 0.80 -14.29 -9.36
CA ILE A 25 0.89 -15.66 -8.83
C ILE A 25 -0.47 -16.39 -8.85
N ASN A 26 -1.58 -15.65 -8.90
CA ASN A 26 -2.92 -16.22 -8.72
C ASN A 26 -3.94 -15.88 -9.83
N PRO A 27 -3.84 -16.51 -11.02
CA PRO A 27 -4.85 -16.37 -12.08
C PRO A 27 -6.22 -16.99 -11.69
N ARG A 28 -6.28 -17.80 -10.63
CA ARG A 28 -7.52 -18.43 -10.12
C ARG A 28 -8.13 -17.73 -8.91
N MET A 29 -7.39 -16.86 -8.24
CA MET A 29 -7.88 -16.06 -7.12
C MET A 29 -8.15 -14.65 -7.63
N MET A 30 -9.30 -14.50 -8.31
CA MET A 30 -9.88 -13.19 -8.59
C MET A 30 -10.49 -12.65 -7.28
N VAL A 31 -9.68 -12.57 -6.22
CA VAL A 31 -10.07 -11.86 -4.99
C VAL A 31 -10.20 -10.41 -5.43
N PRO A 32 -11.39 -9.79 -5.29
CA PRO A 32 -11.52 -8.37 -5.56
C PRO A 32 -10.40 -7.63 -4.85
N MET A 33 -9.71 -6.72 -5.52
CA MET A 33 -8.57 -6.00 -4.94
C MET A 33 -8.93 -5.25 -3.64
N ALA A 34 -10.23 -5.05 -3.41
CA ALA A 34 -10.80 -4.53 -2.17
C ALA A 34 -10.71 -5.48 -0.95
N SER A 35 -10.45 -6.77 -1.15
CA SER A 35 -10.45 -7.81 -0.11
C SER A 35 -9.08 -8.43 0.15
N TYR A 36 -8.07 -8.19 -0.69
CA TYR A 36 -6.71 -8.63 -0.42
C TYR A 36 -6.03 -7.68 0.58
N SER A 37 -5.37 -8.26 1.58
CA SER A 37 -4.58 -7.55 2.57
C SER A 37 -3.23 -8.25 2.74
N PRO A 38 -2.09 -7.53 2.60
CA PRO A 38 -0.76 -8.13 2.70
C PRO A 38 -0.33 -8.40 4.16
N CYS A 39 -1.24 -8.33 5.13
CA CYS A 39 -0.94 -8.55 6.55
C CYS A 39 -0.43 -9.95 6.92
N GLN A 40 -0.53 -10.91 5.99
CA GLN A 40 0.02 -12.25 6.15
C GLN A 40 1.36 -12.42 5.42
N GLU A 41 1.82 -11.41 4.67
CA GLU A 41 3.06 -11.44 3.93
C GLU A 41 4.25 -11.19 4.87
N LYS A 42 5.22 -12.10 4.87
CA LYS A 42 6.44 -11.96 5.68
C LYS A 42 7.31 -10.77 5.28
N HIS A 43 7.11 -10.27 4.06
CA HIS A 43 7.87 -9.16 3.49
C HIS A 43 7.19 -7.81 3.70
N LEU A 44 6.05 -7.76 4.40
CA LEU A 44 5.36 -6.51 4.70
C LEU A 44 6.26 -5.62 5.60
N PRO A 45 6.53 -4.37 5.19
CA PRO A 45 7.30 -3.44 6.02
C PRO A 45 6.63 -3.19 7.37
N GLU A 46 7.46 -3.00 8.41
CA GLU A 46 6.99 -2.98 9.79
C GLU A 46 6.06 -1.81 10.11
N GLU A 47 6.18 -0.72 9.33
CA GLU A 47 5.37 0.47 9.43
C GLU A 47 3.89 0.21 9.12
N PHE A 48 3.58 -0.89 8.41
CA PHE A 48 2.21 -1.27 8.06
C PHE A 48 1.54 -2.22 9.06
N TRP A 49 2.27 -2.80 10.02
CA TRP A 49 1.66 -3.65 11.05
C TRP A 49 0.55 -2.98 11.86
N PRO A 50 0.62 -1.68 12.20
CA PRO A 50 -0.50 -0.96 12.81
C PRO A 50 -1.75 -0.92 11.94
N VAL A 51 -1.59 -0.88 10.60
CA VAL A 51 -2.71 -0.90 9.64
C VAL A 51 -3.43 -2.24 9.71
N CYS A 52 -2.69 -3.34 9.84
CA CYS A 52 -3.26 -4.69 9.95
C CYS A 52 -4.19 -4.92 11.13
N LYS A 53 -4.13 -4.06 12.15
CA LYS A 53 -5.03 -4.12 13.31
C LYS A 53 -6.35 -3.39 13.07
N ARG A 54 -6.49 -2.66 11.96
CA ARG A 54 -7.69 -1.92 11.60
C ARG A 54 -8.61 -2.74 10.70
N GLU A 55 -9.90 -2.51 10.83
CA GLU A 55 -10.92 -3.20 10.04
C GLU A 55 -10.93 -2.69 8.58
N ASP A 56 -10.55 -1.43 8.35
CA ASP A 56 -10.40 -0.79 7.04
C ASP A 56 -9.03 -1.03 6.38
N ALA A 57 -8.21 -1.94 6.91
CA ALA A 57 -6.87 -2.24 6.41
C ALA A 57 -6.83 -2.51 4.89
N PRO A 58 -7.70 -3.36 4.29
CA PRO A 58 -7.65 -3.62 2.86
C PRO A 58 -7.85 -2.36 2.01
N MET A 59 -8.70 -1.43 2.48
CA MET A 59 -8.96 -0.16 1.82
C MET A 59 -7.77 0.80 1.93
N ILE A 60 -7.13 0.85 3.10
CA ILE A 60 -5.90 1.64 3.32
C ILE A 60 -4.79 1.15 2.40
N PHE A 61 -4.52 -0.16 2.36
CA PHE A 61 -3.49 -0.73 1.49
C PHE A 61 -3.74 -0.44 0.02
N ARG A 62 -4.99 -0.55 -0.43
CA ARG A 62 -5.38 -0.19 -1.80
C ARG A 62 -5.11 1.29 -2.10
N ARG A 63 -5.49 2.21 -1.21
CA ARG A 63 -5.22 3.64 -1.38
C ARG A 63 -3.74 3.94 -1.44
N LEU A 64 -2.95 3.34 -0.54
CA LEU A 64 -1.50 3.51 -0.50
C LEU A 64 -0.81 2.94 -1.76
N SER A 65 -1.22 1.76 -2.24
CA SER A 65 -0.67 1.16 -3.47
C SER A 65 -1.00 1.97 -4.73
N LEU A 66 -2.18 2.60 -4.79
CA LEU A 66 -2.53 3.54 -5.85
C LEU A 66 -1.73 4.84 -5.72
N ALA A 67 -1.58 5.34 -4.49
CA ALA A 67 -0.76 6.53 -4.21
C ALA A 67 0.73 6.33 -4.53
N ALA A 68 1.20 5.09 -4.47
CA ALA A 68 2.56 4.67 -4.81
C ALA A 68 2.85 4.64 -6.32
N GLU A 69 1.94 5.08 -7.20
CA GLU A 69 2.33 5.38 -8.58
C GLU A 69 3.48 6.38 -8.55
N ASP A 70 4.66 5.91 -9.01
CA ASP A 70 5.96 6.56 -8.84
C ASP A 70 5.92 8.05 -9.19
N ASP A 71 5.22 8.40 -10.27
CA ASP A 71 5.09 9.79 -10.71
C ASP A 71 4.42 10.66 -9.62
N LEU A 72 3.35 10.20 -8.98
CA LEU A 72 2.52 11.05 -8.13
C LEU A 72 3.20 11.48 -6.82
N CYS A 73 4.06 10.63 -6.26
CA CYS A 73 4.84 11.00 -5.08
C CYS A 73 6.19 11.65 -5.41
N GLU A 74 6.77 11.39 -6.58
CA GLU A 74 8.00 12.05 -7.01
C GLU A 74 7.76 13.50 -7.46
N ILE A 75 6.63 13.78 -8.12
CA ILE A 75 6.21 15.15 -8.47
C ILE A 75 5.29 15.80 -7.43
N CYS A 76 5.14 15.17 -6.25
CA CYS A 76 4.33 15.70 -5.14
C CYS A 76 2.87 15.99 -5.54
N ALA A 77 2.35 15.32 -6.58
CA ALA A 77 1.02 15.55 -7.13
C ALA A 77 -0.10 14.88 -6.32
N ASN A 78 0.24 14.08 -5.32
CA ASN A 78 -0.73 13.40 -4.46
C ASN A 78 -0.56 13.81 -3.00
N ALA A 79 -1.65 14.24 -2.37
CA ALA A 79 -1.70 14.65 -0.96
C ALA A 79 -1.36 13.51 0.01
N ALA A 80 -1.37 12.26 -0.47
CA ALA A 80 -0.85 11.13 0.28
C ALA A 80 0.69 11.19 0.46
N CYS A 81 1.43 11.98 -0.30
CA CYS A 81 2.89 12.03 -0.22
C CYS A 81 3.31 13.16 0.74
N ALA A 82 3.36 12.86 2.03
CA ALA A 82 3.75 13.83 3.06
C ALA A 82 5.28 13.98 3.11
N GLY A 83 5.79 15.22 3.06
CA GLY A 83 7.23 15.52 3.18
C GLY A 83 7.92 15.96 1.89
N CYS A 84 7.18 16.19 0.80
CA CYS A 84 7.70 16.89 -0.37
C CYS A 84 8.02 18.36 -0.05
N PHE A 85 9.19 18.82 -0.47
CA PHE A 85 9.62 20.23 -0.45
C PHE A 85 9.98 20.67 -1.86
#